data_AF-A0A8T5TN30-F1
#
_entry.id   AF-A0A8T5TN30-F1
#
_cell.length_a   1.000
_cell.length_b   1.000
_cell.length_c   1.000
_cell.angle_alpha   90.00
_cell.angle_beta   90.00
_cell.angle_gamma   90.00
#
_symmetry.space_group_name_H-M   'P 1'
#
loop_
_entity.id
_entity.type
_entity.pdbx_description
1 polymer ?
#
loop_
_entity_poly.entity_id
_entity_poly.type
_entity_poly.pdbx_seq_one_letter_code
_entity_poly.pdbx_strand_id
1 'polypeptide(L)'
;MNRKNITWFGFNLTQKQSVQIFILSIVGLFISVFLLMTMVSTVMMDSIYYNPYYYPDDYFIIQMIYGVLPYTLIFSVTFFLSLYSLIRCRKIAKYYSTLIDPLLEPKPIPRYTEVKPNSNAQFCSNCGEMKKGLEKFCTNCGHQVGYQ
;
A
#
# COMPACT_ATOMS: atom_id res chain seq x y z
N MET A 1 15.50 14.35 11.17
CA MET A 1 14.19 13.79 11.59
C MET A 1 14.39 12.36 12.06
N ASN A 2 14.11 12.08 13.33
CA ASN A 2 14.37 10.81 14.00
C ASN A 2 13.34 9.75 13.54
N ARG A 3 13.76 8.67 12.88
CA ARG A 3 12.87 7.56 12.48
C ARG A 3 12.35 6.89 13.74
N LYS A 4 11.12 7.22 14.17
CA LYS A 4 10.47 6.52 15.27
C LYS A 4 10.12 5.12 14.79
N ASN A 5 10.86 4.13 15.30
CA ASN A 5 10.66 2.74 14.96
C ASN A 5 9.31 2.26 15.48
N ILE A 6 8.48 1.70 14.60
CA ILE A 6 7.18 1.14 14.96
C ILE A 6 7.41 -0.30 15.46
N THR A 7 7.21 -0.52 16.76
CA THR A 7 7.59 -1.77 17.46
C THR A 7 6.41 -2.71 17.75
N TRP A 8 6.27 -3.84 17.07
CA TRP A 8 5.25 -4.87 17.38
C TRP A 8 5.80 -5.84 18.42
N PHE A 9 5.17 -5.90 19.60
CA PHE A 9 5.71 -6.60 20.77
C PHE A 9 7.19 -6.24 21.08
N GLY A 10 7.57 -4.96 20.88
CA GLY A 10 8.95 -4.51 21.09
C GLY A 10 9.90 -4.73 19.90
N PHE A 11 9.47 -5.40 18.83
CA PHE A 11 10.28 -5.64 17.64
C PHE A 11 10.01 -4.63 16.52
N ASN A 12 11.07 -4.04 15.95
CA ASN A 12 10.97 -3.14 14.80
C ASN A 12 10.47 -3.92 13.57
N LEU A 13 9.26 -3.61 13.10
CA LEU A 13 8.69 -4.29 11.93
C LEU A 13 9.21 -3.67 10.63
N THR A 14 9.72 -4.51 9.75
CA THR A 14 10.01 -4.15 8.37
C THR A 14 8.73 -4.21 7.51
N GLN A 15 8.72 -3.50 6.38
CA GLN A 15 7.59 -3.49 5.44
C GLN A 15 7.20 -4.91 4.95
N LYS A 16 8.16 -5.83 4.83
CA LYS A 16 7.87 -7.22 4.43
C LYS A 16 7.16 -8.00 5.55
N GLN A 17 7.51 -7.74 6.82
CA GLN A 17 6.89 -8.41 7.96
C GLN A 17 5.45 -7.91 8.21
N SER A 18 5.14 -6.64 7.95
CA SER A 18 3.77 -6.14 8.07
C SER A 18 2.81 -6.76 7.05
N VAL A 19 3.30 -7.10 5.85
CA VAL A 19 2.53 -7.84 4.83
C VAL A 19 2.29 -9.28 5.27
N GLN A 20 3.27 -9.96 5.86
CA GLN A 20 3.09 -11.32 6.39
C GLN A 20 2.05 -11.36 7.52
N ILE A 21 2.08 -10.39 8.44
CA ILE A 21 1.07 -10.26 9.50
C ILE A 21 -0.32 -9.97 8.92
N PHE A 22 -0.39 -9.18 7.84
CA PHE A 22 -1.65 -8.93 7.15
C PHE A 22 -2.24 -10.20 6.53
N ILE A 23 -1.42 -11.00 5.82
CA ILE A 23 -1.86 -12.29 5.26
C ILE A 23 -2.32 -13.24 6.38
N LEU A 24 -1.56 -13.32 7.48
CA LEU A 24 -1.93 -14.11 8.66
C LEU A 24 -3.29 -13.68 9.23
N SER A 25 -3.57 -12.37 9.26
CA SER A 25 -4.86 -11.84 9.75
C SER A 25 -6.04 -12.21 8.85
N ILE A 26 -5.84 -12.25 7.53
CA ILE A 26 -6.87 -12.69 6.57
C ILE A 26 -7.15 -14.18 6.78
N VAL A 27 -6.11 -15.00 6.85
CA VAL A 27 -6.24 -16.44 7.13
C VAL A 27 -6.94 -16.67 8.47
N GLY A 28 -6.56 -15.93 9.51
CA GLY A 28 -7.20 -15.99 10.83
C GLY A 28 -8.69 -15.60 10.79
N LEU A 29 -9.08 -14.65 9.94
CA LEU A 29 -10.47 -14.27 9.73
C LEU A 29 -11.26 -15.41 9.06
N PHE A 30 -10.70 -16.04 8.02
CA PHE A 30 -11.31 -17.22 7.40
C PHE A 30 -11.50 -18.38 8.39
N ILE A 31 -10.48 -18.66 9.21
CA ILE A 31 -10.57 -19.68 10.27
C ILE A 31 -11.67 -19.30 11.28
N SER A 32 -11.76 -18.03 11.66
CA SER A 32 -12.78 -17.56 12.60
C SER A 32 -14.20 -17.73 12.04
N VAL A 33 -14.41 -17.42 10.75
CA VAL A 33 -15.70 -17.66 10.07
C VAL A 33 -16.02 -19.15 10.03
N PHE A 34 -15.03 -20.00 9.71
CA PHE A 34 -15.23 -21.45 9.69
C PHE A 34 -15.61 -22.00 11.08
N LEU A 35 -14.95 -21.53 12.14
CA LEU A 35 -15.28 -21.89 13.52
C LEU A 35 -16.70 -21.43 13.89
N LEU A 36 -17.09 -20.21 13.49
CA LEU A 36 -18.45 -19.70 13.71
C LEU A 36 -19.49 -20.60 13.03
N MET A 37 -19.27 -20.97 11.76
CA MET A 37 -20.17 -21.88 11.03
C MET A 37 -20.26 -23.25 11.71
N THR A 38 -19.14 -23.76 12.22
CA THR A 38 -19.10 -25.02 12.97
C THR A 38 -19.95 -24.93 14.25
N MET A 39 -19.81 -23.85 15.02
CA MET A 39 -20.59 -23.61 16.23
C MET A 39 -22.09 -23.50 15.96
N VAL A 40 -22.46 -22.78 14.89
CA VAL A 40 -23.86 -22.66 14.48
C VAL A 40 -24.41 -24.03 14.10
N SER A 41 -23.64 -24.82 13.34
CA SER A 41 -24.03 -26.18 12.96
C SER A 41 -24.24 -27.09 14.17
N THR A 42 -23.37 -27.04 15.18
CA THR A 42 -23.54 -27.86 16.38
C THR A 42 -24.80 -27.48 17.15
N VAL A 43 -25.04 -26.17 17.34
CA VAL A 43 -26.25 -25.68 18.02
C VAL A 43 -27.52 -26.03 17.23
N MET A 44 -27.49 -25.92 15.90
CA MET A 44 -28.63 -26.31 15.08
C MET A 44 -28.93 -27.82 15.18
N MET A 45 -27.91 -28.67 15.14
CA MET A 45 -28.09 -30.11 15.29
C MET A 45 -28.65 -30.45 16.67
N ASP A 46 -28.07 -29.91 17.74
CA ASP A 46 -28.56 -30.15 19.10
C ASP A 46 -30.02 -29.68 19.26
N SER A 47 -30.38 -28.54 18.66
CA SER A 47 -31.75 -28.03 18.68
C SER A 47 -32.74 -28.89 17.88
N ILE A 48 -32.32 -29.47 16.75
CA ILE A 48 -33.19 -30.32 15.90
C ILE A 48 -33.45 -31.67 16.56
N TYR A 49 -32.44 -32.24 17.22
CA TYR A 49 -32.54 -33.52 17.91
C TYR A 49 -33.03 -33.41 19.37
N TYR A 50 -33.39 -32.20 19.81
CA TYR A 50 -33.91 -31.98 21.16
C TYR A 50 -35.24 -32.72 21.35
N ASN A 51 -35.26 -33.64 22.32
CA ASN A 51 -36.48 -34.34 22.72
C ASN A 51 -36.72 -34.15 24.23
N PRO A 52 -37.70 -33.33 24.63
CA PRO A 52 -37.98 -33.03 26.04
C PRO A 52 -38.50 -34.23 26.82
N TYR A 53 -38.90 -35.32 26.16
CA TYR A 53 -39.35 -36.55 26.82
C TYR A 53 -38.20 -37.35 27.44
N TYR A 54 -37.01 -37.29 26.83
CA TYR A 54 -35.85 -38.10 27.22
C TYR A 54 -34.82 -37.32 28.04
N TYR A 55 -34.74 -36.01 27.87
CA TYR A 55 -33.74 -35.18 28.52
C TYR A 55 -34.40 -34.04 29.29
N PRO A 56 -34.14 -33.90 30.60
CA PRO A 56 -34.50 -32.71 31.35
C PRO A 56 -33.85 -31.47 30.72
N ASP A 57 -34.58 -30.36 30.67
CA ASP A 57 -34.13 -29.10 30.05
C ASP A 57 -32.73 -28.68 30.56
N ASP A 58 -32.50 -28.76 31.87
CA ASP A 58 -31.24 -28.36 32.50
C ASP A 58 -30.04 -29.18 31.99
N TYR A 59 -30.22 -30.50 31.81
CA TYR A 59 -29.16 -31.38 31.34
C TYR A 59 -28.79 -31.06 29.87
N PHE A 60 -29.80 -30.83 29.04
CA PHE A 60 -29.61 -30.47 27.64
C PHE A 60 -28.86 -29.14 27.50
N ILE A 61 -29.26 -28.11 28.27
CA ILE A 61 -28.61 -26.80 28.26
C ILE A 61 -27.13 -26.94 28.66
N ILE A 62 -26.85 -27.69 29.73
CA ILE A 62 -25.47 -27.91 30.20
C ILE A 62 -24.63 -28.61 29.12
N GLN A 63 -25.16 -29.65 28.49
CA GLN A 63 -24.47 -30.38 27.42
C GLN A 63 -24.17 -29.49 26.21
N MET A 64 -25.14 -28.67 25.78
CA MET A 64 -24.96 -27.71 24.69
C MET A 64 -23.86 -26.69 25.03
N ILE A 65 -23.86 -26.14 26.25
CA ILE A 65 -22.83 -25.20 26.69
C ILE A 65 -21.44 -25.85 26.64
N TYR A 66 -21.28 -27.06 27.20
CA TYR A 66 -19.98 -27.76 27.17
C TYR A 66 -19.52 -28.11 25.76
N GLY A 67 -20.44 -28.46 24.85
CA GLY A 67 -20.12 -28.74 23.46
C GLY A 67 -19.62 -27.51 22.71
N VAL A 68 -20.19 -26.34 22.98
CA VAL A 68 -19.89 -25.09 22.28
C VAL A 68 -18.72 -24.31 22.92
N LEU A 69 -18.46 -24.51 24.22
CA LEU A 69 -17.40 -23.83 24.99
C LEU A 69 -15.99 -23.89 24.38
N PRO A 70 -15.44 -25.04 23.94
CA PRO A 70 -14.09 -25.06 23.37
C PRO A 70 -14.00 -24.22 22.10
N TYR A 71 -15.05 -24.23 21.29
CA TYR A 71 -15.11 -23.44 20.06
C TYR A 71 -15.23 -21.95 20.33
N THR A 72 -16.01 -21.51 21.34
CA THR A 72 -16.10 -20.09 21.72
C THR A 72 -14.74 -19.54 22.14
N LEU A 73 -13.97 -20.31 22.91
CA LEU A 73 -12.66 -19.90 23.40
C LEU A 73 -11.66 -19.73 22.25
N ILE A 74 -11.57 -20.74 21.37
CA ILE A 74 -10.67 -20.69 20.21
C ILE A 74 -11.08 -19.55 19.28
N PHE A 75 -12.38 -19.44 18.96
CA PHE A 75 -12.93 -18.37 18.13
C PHE A 75 -12.58 -16.99 18.68
N SER A 76 -12.77 -16.77 19.98
CA SER A 76 -12.48 -15.49 20.62
C SER A 76 -11.00 -15.13 20.45
N VAL A 77 -10.10 -16.07 20.75
CA VAL A 77 -8.65 -15.86 20.63
C VAL A 77 -8.26 -15.55 19.18
N THR A 78 -8.70 -16.36 18.20
CA THR A 78 -8.36 -16.14 16.79
C THR A 78 -8.95 -14.84 16.26
N PHE A 79 -10.18 -14.53 16.64
CA PHE A 79 -10.86 -13.32 16.24
C PHE A 79 -10.16 -12.07 16.78
N PHE A 80 -9.86 -12.01 18.08
CA PHE A 80 -9.13 -10.88 18.66
C PHE A 80 -7.72 -10.73 18.10
N LEU A 81 -6.99 -11.83 17.86
CA LEU A 81 -5.69 -11.79 17.21
C LEU A 81 -5.79 -11.25 15.78
N SER A 82 -6.80 -11.67 15.02
CA SER A 82 -7.02 -11.18 13.64
C SER A 82 -7.36 -9.69 13.62
N LEU A 83 -8.26 -9.22 14.48
CA LEU A 83 -8.63 -7.81 14.61
C LEU A 83 -7.45 -6.95 15.06
N TYR A 84 -6.70 -7.41 16.06
CA TYR A 84 -5.51 -6.71 16.54
C TYR A 84 -4.49 -6.53 15.41
N SER A 85 -4.27 -7.59 14.63
CA SER A 85 -3.38 -7.59 13.48
C SER A 85 -3.86 -6.59 12.41
N LEU A 86 -5.15 -6.59 12.06
CA LEU A 86 -5.74 -5.66 11.09
C LEU A 86 -5.65 -4.19 11.52
N ILE A 87 -6.01 -3.87 12.77
CA ILE A 87 -5.94 -2.51 13.32
C ILE A 87 -4.50 -1.99 13.24
N ARG A 88 -3.54 -2.86 13.56
CA ARG A 88 -2.12 -2.54 13.51
C ARG A 88 -1.64 -2.31 12.09
N CYS A 89 -1.99 -3.20 11.16
CA CYS A 89 -1.67 -3.06 9.74
C CYS A 89 -2.23 -1.74 9.18
N ARG A 90 -3.46 -1.36 9.54
CA ARG A 90 -4.06 -0.07 9.15
C ARG A 90 -3.26 1.14 9.65
N LYS A 91 -2.79 1.12 10.90
CA LYS A 91 -1.94 2.19 11.45
C LYS A 91 -0.62 2.32 10.67
N ILE A 92 -0.02 1.19 10.32
CA ILE A 92 1.23 1.13 9.56
C ILE A 92 1.04 1.64 8.13
N ALA A 93 -0.02 1.20 7.43
CA ALA A 93 -0.32 1.64 6.07
C ALA A 93 -0.51 3.16 5.98
N LYS A 94 -1.23 3.76 6.95
CA LYS A 94 -1.38 5.22 7.05
C LYS A 94 -0.05 5.96 7.24
N TYR A 95 0.85 5.41 8.04
CA TYR A 95 2.17 6.01 8.27
C TYR A 95 3.03 6.00 7.01
N TYR A 96 3.03 4.87 6.28
CA TYR A 96 3.75 4.78 5.01
C TYR A 96 3.12 5.63 3.91
N SER A 97 1.79 5.74 3.81
CA SER A 97 1.16 6.62 2.82
C SER A 97 1.56 8.08 3.00
N THR A 98 1.60 8.57 4.25
CA THR A 98 2.06 9.94 4.54
C THR A 98 3.56 10.18 4.30
N LEU A 99 4.38 9.13 4.26
CA LEU A 99 5.81 9.20 3.93
C LEU A 99 6.08 9.18 2.43
N ILE A 100 5.15 8.61 1.65
CA ILE A 100 5.23 8.51 0.20
C ILE A 100 4.85 9.84 -0.44
N ASP A 101 3.81 10.53 0.05
CA ASP A 101 3.39 11.85 -0.44
C ASP A 101 4.52 12.89 -0.57
N PRO A 102 5.43 13.10 0.41
CA PRO A 102 6.52 14.09 0.29
C PRO A 102 7.65 13.68 -0.67
N LEU A 103 7.72 12.42 -1.12
CA LEU A 103 8.73 11.94 -2.08
C LEU A 103 8.17 11.83 -3.51
N LEU A 104 6.85 11.91 -3.65
CA LEU A 104 6.10 11.81 -4.90
C LEU A 104 5.49 13.15 -5.33
N GLU A 105 5.96 14.28 -4.82
CA GLU A 105 5.98 15.50 -5.63
C GLU A 105 7.14 15.37 -6.63
N PRO A 106 6.92 14.90 -7.88
CA PRO A 106 7.79 15.34 -8.94
C PRO A 106 7.58 16.84 -9.00
N LYS A 107 8.51 17.60 -8.40
CA LYS A 107 8.76 18.96 -8.85
C LYS A 107 8.85 18.83 -10.37
N PRO A 108 7.92 19.41 -11.16
CA PRO A 108 8.02 19.31 -12.61
C PRO A 108 9.39 19.88 -12.93
N ILE A 109 10.32 19.01 -13.34
CA ILE A 109 11.63 19.44 -13.84
C ILE A 109 11.25 20.15 -15.12
N PRO A 110 11.35 21.47 -15.17
CA PRO A 110 11.11 22.13 -16.43
C PRO A 110 12.27 21.72 -17.34
N ARG A 111 11.97 20.90 -18.36
CA ARG A 111 12.89 20.67 -19.48
C ARG A 111 12.92 21.94 -20.32
N TYR A 112 13.58 22.98 -19.84
CA TYR A 112 14.26 23.89 -20.74
C TYR A 112 15.66 23.32 -20.93
N THR A 113 15.88 22.74 -22.08
CA THR A 113 17.22 22.59 -22.64
C THR A 113 17.75 24.02 -22.79
N GLU A 114 18.46 24.52 -21.78
CA GLU A 114 19.30 25.70 -21.93
C GLU A 114 20.43 25.31 -22.89
N VAL A 115 20.13 25.38 -24.19
CA VAL A 115 21.16 25.54 -25.20
C VAL A 115 21.80 26.87 -24.85
N LYS A 116 23.00 26.82 -24.26
CA LYS A 116 23.90 27.98 -24.16
C LYS A 116 23.80 28.73 -25.49
N PRO A 117 23.34 30.00 -25.53
CA PRO A 117 23.48 30.77 -26.74
C PRO A 117 24.99 30.95 -26.93
N ASN A 118 25.59 30.18 -27.85
CA ASN A 118 26.90 30.53 -28.38
C ASN A 118 26.71 31.92 -29.00
N SER A 119 27.19 32.93 -28.28
CA SER A 119 26.98 34.36 -28.55
C SER A 119 27.62 34.86 -29.84
N ASN A 120 28.08 33.96 -30.73
CA ASN A 120 28.81 34.28 -31.95
C ASN A 120 28.20 33.60 -33.19
N ALA A 121 26.94 33.18 -33.15
CA ALA A 121 26.21 32.79 -34.35
C ALA A 121 25.79 34.06 -35.11
N GLN A 122 26.64 34.54 -36.01
CA GLN A 122 26.27 35.63 -36.92
C GLN A 122 25.38 35.07 -38.03
N PHE A 123 24.21 35.67 -38.22
CA PHE A 123 23.32 35.36 -39.33
C PHE A 123 23.54 36.36 -40.47
N CYS A 124 23.28 35.95 -41.72
CA CYS A 124 23.32 36.88 -42.85
C CYS A 124 22.13 37.84 -42.80
N SER A 125 22.37 39.15 -42.86
CA SER A 125 21.31 40.18 -42.84
C SER A 125 20.36 40.14 -44.04
N ASN A 126 20.74 39.45 -45.12
CA ASN A 126 19.96 39.40 -46.36
C ASN A 126 19.12 38.12 -46.49
N CYS A 127 19.67 36.95 -46.15
CA CYS A 127 18.99 35.66 -46.33
C CYS A 127 18.73 34.87 -45.04
N GLY A 128 19.23 35.33 -43.88
CA GLY A 128 19.04 34.66 -42.60
C GLY A 128 19.84 33.37 -42.41
N GLU A 129 20.69 32.98 -43.36
CA GLU A 129 21.53 31.79 -43.24
C GLU A 129 22.56 31.93 -42.10
N MET A 130 22.80 30.83 -41.38
CA MET A 130 23.78 30.78 -40.28
C MET A 130 25.20 30.77 -40.84
N LYS A 131 26.02 31.77 -40.50
CA LYS A 131 27.43 31.82 -40.94
C LYS A 131 28.27 30.79 -40.19
N LYS A 132 29.04 30.01 -40.93
CA LYS A 132 30.08 29.13 -40.39
C LYS A 132 31.44 29.83 -40.47
N GLY A 133 31.67 30.86 -39.65
CA GLY A 133 33.00 31.47 -39.47
C GLY A 133 33.23 32.83 -40.14
N LEU A 134 34.51 33.15 -40.41
CA LEU A 134 35.04 34.45 -40.86
C LEU A 134 34.98 34.64 -42.39
N GLU A 135 33.89 34.23 -43.03
CA GLU A 135 33.75 34.35 -44.48
C GLU A 135 33.32 35.78 -44.87
N LYS A 136 34.06 36.40 -45.82
CA LYS A 136 33.79 37.78 -46.30
C LYS A 136 32.50 37.91 -47.11
N PHE A 137 31.95 36.78 -47.57
CA PHE A 137 30.76 36.72 -48.41
C PHE A 137 29.85 35.60 -47.93
N CYS A 138 28.54 35.79 -48.00
CA CYS A 138 27.59 34.72 -47.74
C CYS A 138 27.61 33.71 -48.89
N THR A 139 27.84 32.44 -48.58
CA THR A 139 27.86 31.33 -49.56
C THR A 139 26.52 31.04 -50.22
N ASN A 140 25.41 31.48 -49.61
CA ASN A 140 24.06 31.25 -50.14
C ASN A 140 23.60 32.39 -51.07
N CYS A 141 23.82 33.65 -50.68
CA CYS A 141 23.30 34.81 -51.44
C CYS A 141 24.37 35.71 -52.08
N GLY A 142 25.66 35.43 -51.88
CA GLY A 142 26.78 36.21 -52.44
C GLY A 142 26.95 37.61 -51.83
N HIS A 143 26.13 37.98 -50.83
CA HIS A 143 26.17 39.32 -50.23
C HIS A 143 27.44 39.51 -49.38
N GLN A 144 28.11 40.66 -49.54
CA GLN A 144 29.32 41.00 -48.82
C GLN A 144 28.96 41.36 -47.38
N VAL A 145 29.56 40.65 -46.42
CA VAL A 145 29.32 40.87 -44.99
C VAL A 145 30.53 41.62 -44.44
N GLY A 146 30.36 42.93 -44.25
CA GLY A 146 31.42 43.84 -43.82
C GLY A 146 32.02 43.45 -42.46
N TYR A 147 33.33 43.64 -42.34
CA TYR A 147 34.07 43.55 -41.07
C TYR A 147 33.67 44.74 -40.19
N GLN A 148 33.05 44.45 -39.05
CA GLN A 148 33.09 45.26 -37.84
C GLN A 148 33.36 44.35 -36.65
#